data_AF-Q1LH79-F1
#
_entry.id   AF-Q1LH79-F1
#
_cell.length_a   1.000
_cell.length_b   1.000
_cell.length_c   1.000
_cell.angle_alpha   90.00
_cell.angle_beta   90.00
_cell.angle_gamma   90.00
#
_symmetry.space_group_name_H-M   'P 1'
#
loop_
_entity.id
_entity.type
_entity.pdbx_description
1 polymer ?
#
loop_
_entity_poly.entity_id
_entity_poly.type
_entity_poly.pdbx_seq_one_letter_code
_entity_poly.pdbx_strand_id
1 'polypeptide(L)'
;MWLRRKRAPVNGVVTLDRRHLYILPTRGGIGFSVLLATMLLTSLNYAISLGFALTFLLAGIGMGCMWMAYRNLLDLRVSAGPVTPAFVGECAIFTLHVDNQDAAARIGIEARTPLSGADTETAALTLDGVSSGTLPVRLSAIRRGRLVLPRVTLSSRFPFGLFRVWSYADLGLATVVYPAPEASPPPLPRHPQSDDADDGAASFAADDGIDQLRRYRPGDPLHRIAWKHSARTGKWLTRSGHTPQQPSCWIDWNTLPPAMDTEARLSRLCAWVLMAGEVSEIGLRLPGVEITPGRGSAHVRACLEALALWPERRAR
;
A
#
# COMPACT_ATOMS: atom_id res chain seq x y z
N MET A 1 -8.97 -2.09 -33.42
CA MET A 1 -7.95 -2.42 -32.39
C MET A 1 -6.68 -1.59 -32.61
N TRP A 2 -6.76 -0.24 -32.52
CA TRP A 2 -5.67 0.67 -32.97
C TRP A 2 -5.35 1.84 -31.99
N LEU A 3 -5.91 1.86 -30.77
CA LEU A 3 -5.75 2.98 -29.81
C LEU A 3 -4.91 2.63 -28.58
N ARG A 4 -4.00 1.65 -28.68
CA ARG A 4 -3.16 1.19 -27.57
C ARG A 4 -1.69 1.57 -27.73
N ARG A 5 -1.37 2.86 -27.87
CA ARG A 5 0.01 3.32 -27.60
C ARG A 5 0.23 3.35 -26.09
N LYS A 6 1.01 2.39 -25.58
CA LYS A 6 1.49 2.38 -24.20
C LYS A 6 2.34 3.62 -23.98
N ARG A 7 2.04 4.42 -22.96
CA ARG A 7 2.89 5.54 -22.57
C ARG A 7 3.68 5.07 -21.37
N ALA A 8 4.82 4.43 -21.63
CA ALA A 8 5.76 4.15 -20.57
C ALA A 8 6.21 5.50 -19.96
N PRO A 9 6.36 5.58 -18.64
CA PRO A 9 6.80 6.79 -17.98
C PRO A 9 8.19 7.17 -18.49
N VAL A 10 8.38 8.43 -18.86
CA VAL A 10 9.71 8.97 -19.19
C VAL A 10 10.26 9.54 -17.88
N ASN A 11 11.35 8.96 -17.36
CA ASN A 11 11.91 9.31 -16.04
C ASN A 11 10.91 9.18 -14.88
N GLY A 12 9.98 8.21 -14.93
CA GLY A 12 8.98 8.01 -13.87
C GLY A 12 7.80 8.98 -13.91
N VAL A 13 7.76 9.89 -14.90
CA VAL A 13 6.70 10.90 -15.05
C VAL A 13 5.96 10.69 -16.38
N VAL A 14 4.63 10.79 -16.32
CA VAL A 14 3.74 10.78 -17.47
C VAL A 14 3.14 12.18 -17.61
N THR A 15 3.52 12.90 -18.65
CA THR A 15 2.92 14.20 -18.99
C THR A 15 1.69 13.99 -19.86
N LEU A 16 0.58 14.67 -19.61
CA LEU A 16 -0.64 14.57 -20.41
C LEU A 16 -0.54 15.52 -21.61
N ASP A 17 -0.28 14.98 -22.82
CA ASP A 17 -0.03 15.79 -24.02
C ASP A 17 -1.25 15.79 -24.94
N ARG A 18 -1.38 16.85 -25.77
CA ARG A 18 -2.45 17.13 -26.73
C ARG A 18 -2.86 15.93 -27.57
N ARG A 19 -1.88 15.12 -27.99
CA ARG A 19 -2.07 13.98 -28.91
C ARG A 19 -2.84 12.81 -28.30
N HIS A 20 -3.05 12.79 -26.99
CA HIS A 20 -3.65 11.67 -26.26
C HIS A 20 -4.77 12.10 -25.31
N LEU A 21 -5.32 13.30 -25.55
CA LEU A 21 -6.52 13.77 -24.88
C LEU A 21 -7.72 13.43 -25.74
N TYR A 22 -8.65 12.67 -25.16
CA TYR A 22 -9.90 12.31 -25.81
C TYR A 22 -11.03 13.08 -25.15
N ILE A 23 -11.85 13.74 -25.96
CA ILE A 23 -13.03 14.48 -25.51
C ILE A 23 -14.26 13.70 -25.98
N LEU A 24 -15.16 13.36 -25.07
CA LEU A 24 -16.42 12.70 -25.39
C LEU A 24 -17.58 13.47 -24.75
N PRO A 25 -18.69 13.73 -25.47
CA PRO A 25 -19.88 14.29 -24.84
C PRO A 25 -20.44 13.31 -23.80
N THR A 26 -20.84 13.83 -22.64
CA THR A 26 -21.53 13.03 -21.63
C THR A 26 -23.02 12.89 -21.98
N ARG A 27 -23.78 12.15 -21.17
CA ARG A 27 -25.26 12.09 -21.33
C ARG A 27 -25.89 13.48 -21.26
N GLY A 28 -25.37 14.36 -20.38
CA GLY A 28 -25.78 15.76 -20.29
C GLY A 28 -25.39 16.57 -21.52
N GLY A 29 -24.17 16.38 -22.05
CA GLY A 29 -23.72 17.01 -23.29
C GLY A 29 -24.54 16.61 -24.51
N ILE A 30 -24.94 15.34 -24.61
CA ILE A 30 -25.83 14.85 -25.67
C ILE A 30 -27.21 15.51 -25.53
N GLY A 31 -27.79 15.52 -24.33
CA GLY A 31 -29.08 16.18 -24.08
C GLY A 31 -29.06 17.67 -24.42
N PHE A 32 -27.98 18.37 -24.04
CA PHE A 32 -27.76 19.77 -24.40
C PHE A 32 -27.67 19.99 -25.91
N SER A 33 -26.96 19.10 -26.63
CA SER A 33 -26.84 19.18 -28.09
C SER A 33 -28.18 18.94 -28.80
N VAL A 34 -29.00 18.00 -28.30
CA VAL A 34 -30.36 17.76 -28.81
C VAL A 34 -31.25 18.98 -28.55
N LEU A 35 -31.20 19.57 -27.36
CA LEU A 35 -31.94 20.79 -27.04
C LEU A 35 -31.57 21.93 -27.99
N LEU A 36 -30.28 22.17 -28.23
CA LEU A 36 -29.81 23.18 -29.17
C LEU A 36 -30.32 22.92 -30.59
N ALA A 37 -30.29 21.67 -31.06
CA ALA A 37 -30.80 21.31 -32.37
C ALA A 37 -32.31 21.61 -32.47
N THR A 38 -33.11 21.22 -31.47
CA THR A 38 -34.55 21.50 -31.42
C THR A 38 -34.84 23.00 -31.39
N MET A 39 -34.11 23.78 -30.60
CA MET A 39 -34.25 25.24 -30.57
C MET A 39 -33.89 25.87 -31.91
N LEU A 40 -32.84 25.38 -32.58
CA LEU A 40 -32.43 25.85 -33.90
C LEU A 40 -33.51 25.55 -34.95
N LEU A 41 -34.01 24.32 -34.99
CA LEU A 41 -35.08 23.88 -35.89
C LEU A 41 -36.37 24.68 -35.68
N THR A 42 -36.75 24.91 -34.43
CA THR A 42 -37.92 25.73 -34.07
C THR A 42 -37.72 27.17 -34.54
N SER A 43 -36.57 27.77 -34.24
CA SER A 43 -36.27 29.15 -34.63
C SER A 43 -36.23 29.32 -36.14
N LEU A 44 -35.74 28.31 -36.86
CA LEU A 44 -35.72 28.26 -38.32
C LEU A 44 -37.12 28.15 -38.92
N ASN A 45 -38.00 27.34 -38.33
CA ASN A 45 -39.37 27.18 -38.80
C ASN A 45 -40.19 28.47 -38.58
N TYR A 46 -40.09 29.07 -37.39
CA TYR A 46 -40.89 30.25 -37.03
C TYR A 46 -40.21 31.60 -37.35
N ALA A 47 -39.01 31.60 -37.94
CA ALA A 47 -38.21 32.79 -38.24
C ALA A 47 -38.02 33.73 -37.02
N ILE A 48 -37.91 33.17 -35.81
CA ILE A 48 -37.79 33.95 -34.57
C ILE A 48 -36.32 34.32 -34.34
N SER A 49 -35.97 35.58 -34.60
CA SER A 49 -34.59 36.12 -34.44
C SER A 49 -34.00 35.89 -33.04
N LEU A 50 -34.82 36.05 -31.99
CA LEU A 50 -34.39 35.84 -30.59
C LEU A 50 -33.99 34.38 -30.31
N GLY A 51 -34.68 33.42 -30.95
CA GLY A 51 -34.39 32.00 -30.79
C GLY A 51 -33.03 31.62 -31.38
N PHE A 52 -32.66 32.21 -32.52
CA PHE A 52 -31.31 32.08 -33.09
C PHE A 52 -30.25 32.65 -32.15
N ALA A 53 -30.46 33.88 -31.64
CA ALA A 53 -29.51 34.53 -30.74
C ALA A 53 -29.22 33.68 -29.50
N LEU A 54 -30.26 33.16 -28.85
CA LEU A 54 -30.11 32.31 -27.66
C LEU A 54 -29.44 30.98 -27.99
N THR A 55 -29.79 30.34 -29.11
CA THR A 55 -29.18 29.08 -29.54
C THR A 55 -27.69 29.24 -29.80
N PHE A 56 -27.28 30.29 -30.51
CA PHE A 56 -25.86 30.55 -30.79
C PHE A 56 -25.08 30.96 -29.54
N LEU A 57 -25.69 31.72 -28.62
CA LEU A 57 -25.09 32.05 -27.33
C LEU A 57 -24.78 30.77 -26.53
N LEU A 58 -25.76 29.87 -26.40
CA LEU A 58 -25.59 28.61 -25.69
C LEU A 58 -24.59 27.68 -26.40
N ALA A 59 -24.59 27.63 -27.73
CA ALA A 59 -23.59 26.90 -28.50
C ALA A 59 -22.16 27.43 -28.25
N GLY A 60 -22.00 28.75 -28.19
CA GLY A 60 -20.72 29.40 -27.84
C GLY A 60 -20.25 29.04 -26.42
N ILE A 61 -21.16 29.05 -25.45
CA ILE A 61 -20.88 28.57 -24.08
C ILE A 61 -20.45 27.10 -24.11
N GLY A 62 -21.17 26.24 -24.83
CA GLY A 62 -20.82 24.83 -24.99
C GLY A 62 -19.41 24.62 -25.56
N MET A 63 -19.04 25.40 -26.59
CA MET A 63 -17.70 25.36 -27.16
C MET A 63 -16.63 25.84 -26.16
N GLY A 64 -16.92 26.89 -25.38
CA GLY A 64 -16.07 27.34 -24.27
C GLY A 64 -15.89 26.27 -23.20
N CYS A 65 -16.95 25.52 -22.87
CA CYS A 65 -16.88 24.39 -21.94
C CYS A 65 -15.98 23.27 -22.46
N MET A 66 -16.08 22.96 -23.75
CA MET A 66 -15.21 21.97 -24.39
C MET A 66 -13.74 22.39 -24.32
N TRP A 67 -13.45 23.67 -24.58
CA TRP A 67 -12.11 24.24 -24.49
C TRP A 67 -11.56 24.23 -23.06
N MET A 68 -12.37 24.62 -22.07
CA MET A 68 -11.99 24.56 -20.66
C MET A 68 -11.72 23.13 -20.20
N ALA A 69 -12.57 22.18 -20.58
CA ALA A 69 -12.40 20.77 -20.25
C ALA A 69 -11.10 20.20 -20.84
N TYR A 70 -10.77 20.58 -22.07
CA TYR A 70 -9.51 20.22 -22.72
C TYR A 70 -8.30 20.81 -21.99
N ARG A 71 -8.31 22.13 -21.73
CA ARG A 71 -7.24 22.81 -21.00
C ARG A 71 -7.08 22.28 -19.58
N ASN A 72 -8.13 21.74 -18.97
CA ASN A 72 -8.09 21.24 -17.59
C ASN A 72 -7.18 20.01 -17.42
N LEU A 73 -7.02 19.17 -18.45
CA LEU A 73 -6.15 17.99 -18.41
C LEU A 73 -4.83 18.16 -19.16
N LEU A 74 -4.73 19.18 -20.01
CA LEU A 74 -3.55 19.42 -20.83
C LEU A 74 -2.30 19.71 -19.98
N ASP A 75 -1.14 19.18 -20.34
CA ASP A 75 0.18 19.43 -19.74
C ASP A 75 0.31 19.07 -18.25
N LEU A 76 -0.69 18.38 -17.67
CA LEU A 76 -0.61 17.83 -16.32
C LEU A 76 0.47 16.74 -16.25
N ARG A 77 1.32 16.80 -15.23
CA ARG A 77 2.36 15.79 -14.99
C ARG A 77 1.90 14.85 -13.89
N VAL A 78 1.99 13.55 -14.15
CA VAL A 78 1.60 12.53 -13.19
C VAL A 78 2.77 11.59 -12.95
N SER A 79 3.11 11.39 -11.68
CA SER A 79 4.21 10.53 -11.26
C SER A 79 3.75 9.51 -10.21
N ALA A 80 4.56 8.47 -10.06
CA ALA A 80 4.36 7.45 -9.04
C ALA A 80 4.58 8.04 -7.64
N GLY A 81 3.62 7.83 -6.74
CA GLY A 81 3.74 8.14 -5.32
C GLY A 81 3.83 6.90 -4.44
N PRO A 82 3.70 7.06 -3.11
CA PRO A 82 3.77 5.96 -2.17
C PRO A 82 2.65 4.95 -2.41
N VAL A 83 3.00 3.67 -2.23
CA VAL A 83 2.07 2.55 -2.38
C VAL A 83 1.93 1.86 -1.03
N THR A 84 0.70 1.79 -0.54
CA THR A 84 0.38 1.10 0.71
C THR A 84 -0.02 -0.34 0.39
N PRO A 85 0.75 -1.36 0.84
CA PRO A 85 0.37 -2.76 0.72
C PRO A 85 -0.89 -3.04 1.55
N ALA A 86 -1.59 -4.12 1.21
CA ALA A 86 -2.85 -4.50 1.85
C ALA A 86 -2.89 -6.00 2.11
N PHE A 87 -3.73 -6.42 3.05
CA PHE A 87 -4.05 -7.84 3.24
C PHE A 87 -5.17 -8.28 2.28
N VAL A 88 -5.27 -9.58 2.02
CA VAL A 88 -6.40 -10.13 1.27
C VAL A 88 -7.72 -9.73 1.95
N GLY A 89 -8.66 -9.20 1.18
CA GLY A 89 -9.94 -8.68 1.67
C GLY A 89 -9.94 -7.16 1.91
N GLU A 90 -8.77 -6.52 1.96
CA GLU A 90 -8.65 -5.06 2.10
C GLU A 90 -8.44 -4.36 0.74
N CYS A 91 -8.18 -3.05 0.76
CA CYS A 91 -7.88 -2.25 -0.43
C CYS A 91 -6.45 -1.75 -0.42
N ALA A 92 -5.67 -2.13 -1.43
CA ALA A 92 -4.36 -1.54 -1.69
C ALA A 92 -4.53 -0.10 -2.22
N ILE A 93 -3.71 0.82 -1.71
CA ILE A 93 -3.77 2.23 -2.08
C ILE A 93 -2.52 2.61 -2.87
N PHE A 94 -2.72 2.97 -4.13
CA PHE A 94 -1.68 3.51 -5.00
C PHE A 94 -1.84 5.03 -5.07
N THR A 95 -0.90 5.76 -4.47
CA THR A 95 -0.96 7.22 -4.50
C THR A 95 -0.31 7.73 -5.78
N LEU A 96 -1.05 8.52 -6.56
CA LEU A 96 -0.51 9.21 -7.73
C LEU A 96 -0.19 10.65 -7.36
N HIS A 97 1.01 11.11 -7.68
CA HIS A 97 1.33 12.53 -7.58
C HIS A 97 0.92 13.22 -8.87
N VAL A 98 0.15 14.29 -8.75
CA VAL A 98 -0.28 15.12 -9.88
C VAL A 98 0.29 16.51 -9.66
N ASP A 99 1.06 16.98 -10.64
CA ASP A 99 1.73 18.27 -10.64
C ASP A 99 1.14 19.16 -11.75
N ASN A 100 0.67 20.32 -11.34
CA ASN A 100 0.17 21.37 -12.22
C ASN A 100 1.21 22.49 -12.28
N GLN A 101 1.87 22.64 -13.42
CA GLN A 101 2.88 23.68 -13.64
C GLN A 101 2.31 24.97 -14.23
N ASP A 102 1.03 24.96 -14.62
CA ASP A 102 0.37 26.13 -15.17
C ASP A 102 -0.25 27.00 -14.08
N ALA A 103 -0.34 28.30 -14.34
CA ALA A 103 -1.01 29.27 -13.46
C ALA A 103 -2.53 29.05 -13.36
N ALA A 104 -3.13 28.30 -14.30
CA ALA A 104 -4.55 27.98 -14.27
C ALA A 104 -4.82 26.80 -13.33
N ALA A 105 -5.86 26.93 -12.50
CA ALA A 105 -6.33 25.84 -11.64
C ALA A 105 -6.88 24.67 -12.47
N ARG A 106 -6.65 23.44 -11.99
CA ARG A 106 -7.16 22.19 -12.57
C ARG A 106 -8.18 21.57 -11.65
N ILE A 107 -9.44 21.46 -12.11
CA ILE A 107 -10.58 21.17 -11.23
C ILE A 107 -11.14 19.78 -11.51
N GLY A 108 -11.44 19.04 -10.44
CA GLY A 108 -12.18 17.77 -10.53
C GLY A 108 -11.48 16.72 -11.40
N ILE A 109 -10.19 16.51 -11.17
CA ILE A 109 -9.40 15.45 -11.79
C ILE A 109 -9.72 14.15 -11.07
N GLU A 110 -10.33 13.20 -11.79
CA GLU A 110 -10.64 11.86 -11.30
C GLU A 110 -9.62 10.85 -11.84
N ALA A 111 -9.22 9.87 -11.02
CA ALA A 111 -8.50 8.69 -11.48
C ALA A 111 -9.38 7.44 -11.38
N ARG A 112 -9.40 6.65 -12.45
CA ARG A 112 -10.12 5.37 -12.49
C ARG A 112 -9.26 4.27 -13.09
N THR A 113 -9.47 3.06 -12.62
CA THR A 113 -8.85 1.87 -13.19
C THR A 113 -9.93 0.87 -13.58
N PRO A 114 -9.67 -0.07 -14.51
CA PRO A 114 -10.64 -1.12 -14.83
C PRO A 114 -10.90 -2.09 -13.67
N LEU A 115 -10.01 -2.12 -12.67
CA LEU A 115 -10.13 -2.99 -11.49
C LEU A 115 -10.75 -2.29 -10.28
N SER A 116 -10.90 -0.95 -10.30
CA SER A 116 -11.71 -0.26 -9.29
C SER A 116 -13.17 -0.65 -9.54
N GLY A 117 -13.78 -1.32 -8.57
CA GLY A 117 -15.18 -1.73 -8.63
C GLY A 117 -16.12 -0.54 -8.86
N ALA A 118 -17.33 -0.80 -9.35
CA ALA A 118 -18.33 0.25 -9.59
C ALA A 118 -18.64 1.09 -8.34
N ASP A 119 -18.56 0.47 -7.16
CA ASP A 119 -18.80 1.09 -5.85
C ASP A 119 -17.54 1.74 -5.23
N THR A 120 -16.40 1.69 -5.92
CA THR A 120 -15.19 2.36 -5.42
C THR A 120 -15.34 3.86 -5.56
N GLU A 121 -15.39 4.55 -4.42
CA GLU A 121 -15.41 6.01 -4.36
C GLU A 121 -14.26 6.57 -5.20
N THR A 122 -14.63 7.35 -6.20
CA THR A 122 -13.67 7.88 -7.15
C THR A 122 -13.02 9.09 -6.54
N ALA A 123 -11.74 8.98 -6.21
CA ALA A 123 -10.99 10.12 -5.73
C ALA A 123 -11.02 11.23 -6.79
N ALA A 124 -11.33 12.44 -6.34
CA ALA A 124 -11.29 13.66 -7.13
C ALA A 124 -10.27 14.62 -6.51
N LEU A 125 -9.49 15.27 -7.36
CA LEU A 125 -8.47 16.23 -6.96
C LEU A 125 -8.70 17.55 -7.70
N THR A 126 -8.66 18.64 -6.96
CA THR A 126 -8.59 20.00 -7.50
C THR A 126 -7.25 20.60 -7.10
N LEU A 127 -6.57 21.19 -8.07
CA LEU A 127 -5.27 21.82 -7.94
C LEU A 127 -5.42 23.29 -8.29
N ASP A 128 -4.86 24.16 -7.48
CA ASP A 128 -4.70 25.57 -7.84
C ASP A 128 -3.57 25.74 -8.86
N GLY A 129 -3.35 26.96 -9.33
CA GLY A 129 -2.22 27.28 -10.22
C GLY A 129 -0.88 26.98 -9.55
N VAL A 130 0.05 26.37 -10.30
CA VAL A 130 1.41 26.04 -9.82
C VAL A 130 1.37 25.27 -8.50
N SER A 131 0.64 24.15 -8.49
CA SER A 131 0.44 23.33 -7.29
C SER A 131 0.51 21.85 -7.58
N SER A 132 0.83 21.07 -6.56
CA SER A 132 0.90 19.61 -6.63
C SER A 132 -0.05 19.00 -5.61
N GLY A 133 -0.64 17.85 -5.95
CA GLY A 133 -1.49 17.10 -5.05
C GLY A 133 -1.34 15.60 -5.21
N THR A 134 -2.05 14.86 -4.37
CA THR A 134 -2.07 13.39 -4.39
C THR A 134 -3.46 12.88 -4.74
N LEU A 135 -3.50 11.83 -5.54
CA LEU A 135 -4.73 11.20 -5.99
C LEU A 135 -4.66 9.70 -5.65
N PRO A 136 -5.34 9.25 -4.58
CA PRO A 136 -5.30 7.87 -4.16
C PRO A 136 -6.17 6.99 -5.07
N VAL A 137 -5.58 5.93 -5.61
CA VAL A 137 -6.27 4.90 -6.39
C VAL A 137 -6.37 3.64 -5.54
N ARG A 138 -7.60 3.26 -5.20
CA ARG A 138 -7.89 2.07 -4.38
C ARG A 138 -8.21 0.87 -5.28
N LEU A 139 -7.54 -0.25 -5.00
CA LEU A 139 -7.79 -1.54 -5.64
C LEU A 139 -8.09 -2.60 -4.59
N SER A 140 -9.18 -3.34 -4.77
CA SER A 140 -9.53 -4.46 -3.89
C SER A 140 -8.53 -5.60 -4.02
N ALA A 141 -7.98 -6.04 -2.89
CA ALA A 141 -6.98 -7.08 -2.80
C ALA A 141 -7.66 -8.46 -2.66
N ILE A 142 -8.03 -9.07 -3.80
CA ILE A 142 -8.83 -10.31 -3.82
C ILE A 142 -7.96 -11.56 -3.57
N ARG A 143 -6.69 -11.54 -4.00
CA ARG A 143 -5.77 -12.68 -3.89
C ARG A 143 -4.40 -12.20 -3.42
N ARG A 144 -3.69 -13.05 -2.69
CA ARG A 144 -2.30 -12.80 -2.28
C ARG A 144 -1.37 -12.77 -3.49
N GLY A 145 -0.23 -12.12 -3.33
CA GLY A 145 0.83 -12.07 -4.34
C GLY A 145 1.06 -10.67 -4.90
N ARG A 146 1.62 -10.57 -6.10
CA ARG A 146 1.91 -9.27 -6.72
C ARG A 146 0.64 -8.67 -7.32
N LEU A 147 0.23 -7.52 -6.81
CA LEU A 147 -0.83 -6.70 -7.38
C LEU A 147 -0.21 -5.54 -8.17
N VAL A 148 -0.30 -5.63 -9.49
CA VAL A 148 0.16 -4.57 -10.39
C VAL A 148 -0.97 -3.58 -10.61
N LEU A 149 -0.68 -2.28 -10.47
CA LEU A 149 -1.61 -1.21 -10.82
C LEU A 149 -1.86 -1.29 -12.33
N PRO A 150 -3.10 -1.62 -12.77
CA PRO A 150 -3.43 -1.56 -14.18
C PRO A 150 -3.40 -0.10 -14.65
N ARG A 151 -3.53 0.09 -15.95
CA ARG A 151 -3.52 1.41 -16.57
C ARG A 151 -4.54 2.35 -15.92
N VAL A 152 -4.08 3.49 -15.44
CA VAL A 152 -4.93 4.51 -14.83
C VAL A 152 -5.50 5.41 -15.93
N THR A 153 -6.79 5.67 -15.85
CA THR A 153 -7.47 6.66 -16.69
C THR A 153 -7.74 7.90 -15.85
N LEU A 154 -7.08 8.99 -16.21
CA LEU A 154 -7.36 10.31 -15.64
C LEU A 154 -8.46 10.95 -16.44
N SER A 155 -9.47 11.51 -15.79
CA SER A 155 -10.56 12.19 -16.47
C SER A 155 -11.07 13.39 -15.69
N SER A 156 -11.63 14.36 -16.39
CA SER A 156 -12.39 15.45 -15.78
C SER A 156 -13.67 15.71 -16.56
N ARG A 157 -14.67 16.21 -15.83
CA ARG A 157 -15.97 16.65 -16.34
C ARG A 157 -16.19 18.16 -16.16
N PHE A 158 -15.18 18.88 -15.66
CA PHE A 158 -15.24 20.33 -15.50
C PHE A 158 -15.45 21.03 -16.87
N PRO A 159 -16.24 22.12 -16.96
CA PRO A 159 -16.96 22.80 -15.88
C PRO A 159 -18.37 22.26 -15.59
N PHE A 160 -19.24 22.16 -16.58
CA PHE A 160 -20.67 21.83 -16.39
C PHE A 160 -21.01 20.36 -16.62
N GLY A 161 -20.02 19.48 -16.74
CA GLY A 161 -20.27 18.07 -17.00
C GLY A 161 -20.75 17.73 -18.41
N LEU A 162 -20.76 18.69 -19.35
CA LEU A 162 -21.17 18.46 -20.75
C LEU A 162 -20.19 17.57 -21.52
N PHE A 163 -18.90 17.72 -21.24
CA PHE A 163 -17.83 16.96 -21.89
C PHE A 163 -17.03 16.20 -20.84
N ARG A 164 -16.60 15.00 -21.18
CA ARG A 164 -15.61 14.24 -20.42
C ARG A 164 -14.32 14.21 -21.21
N VAL A 165 -13.28 14.84 -20.65
CA VAL A 165 -11.93 14.73 -21.18
C VAL A 165 -11.19 13.69 -20.39
N TRP A 166 -10.44 12.82 -21.07
CA TRP A 166 -9.71 11.76 -20.42
C TRP A 166 -8.41 11.40 -21.14
N SER A 167 -7.49 10.84 -20.39
CA SER A 167 -6.21 10.33 -20.89
C SER A 167 -5.70 9.18 -20.02
N TYR A 168 -4.70 8.46 -20.52
CA TYR A 168 -4.11 7.32 -19.81
C TYR A 168 -2.77 7.70 -19.15
N ALA A 169 -2.62 7.34 -17.88
CA ALA A 169 -1.36 7.35 -17.15
C ALA A 169 -0.96 5.90 -16.82
N ASP A 170 0.20 5.47 -17.31
CA ASP A 170 0.75 4.15 -17.07
C ASP A 170 2.08 4.32 -16.33
N LEU A 171 2.10 3.98 -15.04
CA LEU A 171 3.24 4.22 -14.15
C LEU A 171 3.98 2.95 -13.74
N GLY A 172 3.48 1.78 -14.15
CA GLY A 172 4.10 0.48 -13.83
C GLY A 172 4.21 0.18 -12.33
N LEU A 173 3.36 0.75 -11.49
CA LEU A 173 3.37 0.53 -10.05
C LEU A 173 2.91 -0.89 -9.69
N ALA A 174 3.51 -1.48 -8.66
CA ALA A 174 3.10 -2.76 -8.12
C ALA A 174 3.26 -2.77 -6.59
N THR A 175 2.43 -3.57 -5.93
CA THR A 175 2.52 -3.86 -4.51
C THR A 175 2.38 -5.35 -4.25
N VAL A 176 2.67 -5.75 -3.02
CA VAL A 176 2.46 -7.12 -2.55
C VAL A 176 1.21 -7.13 -1.67
N VAL A 177 0.31 -8.06 -1.96
CA VAL A 177 -0.87 -8.34 -1.14
C VAL A 177 -0.53 -9.50 -0.21
N TYR A 178 -0.60 -9.24 1.09
CA TYR A 178 -0.32 -10.22 2.14
C TYR A 178 -1.53 -11.14 2.37
N PRO A 179 -1.34 -12.39 2.84
CA PRO A 179 -2.45 -13.25 3.22
C PRO A 179 -3.31 -12.61 4.31
N ALA A 180 -4.63 -12.82 4.29
CA ALA A 180 -5.50 -12.32 5.35
C ALA A 180 -5.10 -12.96 6.69
N PRO A 181 -4.78 -12.20 7.76
CA PRO A 181 -4.46 -12.79 9.04
C PRO A 181 -5.68 -13.50 9.62
N GLU A 182 -5.45 -14.64 10.28
CA GLU A 182 -6.50 -15.32 11.04
C GLU A 182 -7.04 -14.40 12.14
N ALA A 183 -8.37 -14.30 12.28
CA ALA A 183 -9.02 -13.36 13.19
C ALA A 183 -8.81 -13.71 14.68
N SER A 184 -8.63 -14.98 15.00
CA SER A 184 -8.42 -15.46 16.38
C SER A 184 -7.33 -16.53 16.40
N PRO A 185 -6.07 -16.14 16.17
CA PRO A 185 -4.97 -17.09 16.12
C PRO A 185 -4.66 -17.64 17.52
N PRO A 186 -4.17 -18.89 17.62
CA PRO A 186 -3.60 -19.40 18.87
C PRO A 186 -2.38 -18.56 19.29
N PRO A 187 -1.98 -18.61 20.58
CA PRO A 187 -0.80 -17.89 21.05
C PRO A 187 0.46 -18.32 20.27
N LEU A 188 1.44 -17.42 20.22
CA LEU A 188 2.72 -17.67 19.55
C LEU A 188 3.36 -18.97 20.07
N PRO A 189 3.88 -19.83 19.18
CA PRO A 189 4.62 -21.02 19.58
C PRO A 189 5.90 -20.58 20.31
N ARG A 190 5.90 -20.73 21.63
CA ARG A 190 7.10 -20.58 22.44
C ARG A 190 7.81 -21.92 22.44
N HIS A 191 8.92 -22.03 21.72
CA HIS A 191 9.80 -23.17 21.95
C HIS A 191 10.40 -23.03 23.35
N PRO A 192 10.24 -24.03 24.23
CA PRO A 192 11.02 -24.08 25.46
C PRO A 192 12.50 -24.13 25.06
N GLN A 193 13.31 -23.25 25.65
CA GLN A 193 14.76 -23.38 25.55
C GLN A 193 15.15 -24.75 26.12
N SER A 194 15.73 -25.60 25.28
CA SER A 194 16.51 -26.73 25.73
C SER A 194 17.89 -26.19 26.12
N ASP A 195 18.13 -26.02 27.43
CA ASP A 195 19.42 -25.92 28.14
C ASP A 195 19.05 -25.97 29.65
N ASP A 196 19.48 -26.88 30.52
CA ASP A 196 20.48 -27.94 30.47
C ASP A 196 20.00 -29.10 31.34
N ALA A 197 19.96 -30.31 30.77
CA ALA A 197 20.19 -31.50 31.55
C ALA A 197 21.71 -31.66 31.65
N ASP A 198 22.21 -31.80 32.88
CA ASP A 198 23.58 -32.16 33.24
C ASP A 198 24.59 -30.98 33.32
N ASP A 199 24.64 -30.28 34.46
CA ASP A 199 25.74 -30.46 35.42
C ASP A 199 25.44 -29.70 36.74
N GLY A 200 25.85 -30.28 37.87
CA GLY A 200 25.48 -29.81 39.21
C GLY A 200 26.02 -28.43 39.58
N ALA A 201 25.20 -27.38 39.44
CA ALA A 201 25.46 -26.07 40.04
C ALA A 201 24.26 -25.62 40.87
N ALA A 202 24.43 -25.66 42.20
CA ALA A 202 23.47 -25.18 43.18
C ALA A 202 23.11 -23.71 42.91
N SER A 203 21.96 -23.49 42.29
CA SER A 203 21.35 -22.19 42.07
C SER A 203 20.61 -21.76 43.33
N PHE A 204 21.18 -20.84 44.09
CA PHE A 204 20.43 -20.13 45.13
C PHE A 204 19.61 -19.04 44.44
N ALA A 205 18.35 -19.34 44.16
CA ALA A 205 17.37 -18.32 43.76
C ALA A 205 17.03 -17.48 45.00
N ALA A 206 17.38 -16.20 44.96
CA ALA A 206 16.88 -15.22 45.91
C ALA A 206 16.20 -14.10 45.12
N ASP A 207 14.99 -13.82 45.57
CA ASP A 207 14.08 -12.74 45.18
C ASP A 207 14.82 -11.38 45.05
N ASP A 208 14.40 -10.58 44.07
CA ASP A 208 14.99 -9.33 43.54
C ASP A 208 16.09 -9.45 42.47
N GLY A 209 15.63 -9.57 41.21
CA GLY A 209 16.46 -9.36 40.02
C GLY A 209 17.28 -10.59 39.64
N ILE A 210 17.11 -11.05 38.41
CA ILE A 210 17.59 -12.32 37.86
C ILE A 210 19.12 -12.28 37.62
N ASP A 211 19.92 -11.97 38.63
CA ASP A 211 21.38 -12.02 38.55
C ASP A 211 21.86 -13.41 39.02
N GLN A 212 22.20 -14.30 38.08
CA GLN A 212 22.97 -15.50 38.43
C GLN A 212 24.32 -15.06 39.01
N LEU A 213 24.61 -15.47 40.25
CA LEU A 213 25.89 -15.24 40.90
C LEU A 213 26.81 -16.44 40.65
N ARG A 214 27.96 -16.19 40.04
CA ARG A 214 29.01 -17.19 39.81
C ARG A 214 30.21 -16.92 40.72
N ARG A 215 30.93 -17.97 41.14
CA ARG A 215 32.22 -17.81 41.81
C ARG A 215 33.22 -17.08 40.90
N TYR A 216 33.83 -16.03 41.43
CA TYR A 216 34.83 -15.20 40.73
C TYR A 216 35.98 -16.05 40.18
N ARG A 217 36.33 -15.81 38.92
CA ARG A 217 37.50 -16.40 38.28
C ARG A 217 38.54 -15.31 38.00
N PRO A 218 39.85 -15.60 38.15
CA PRO A 218 40.90 -14.67 37.73
C PRO A 218 40.71 -14.31 36.25
N GLY A 219 40.46 -13.03 35.96
CA GLY A 219 40.11 -12.54 34.62
C GLY A 219 38.73 -11.87 34.55
N ASP A 220 37.87 -12.08 35.54
CA ASP A 220 36.60 -11.37 35.64
C ASP A 220 36.84 -9.89 36.01
N PRO A 221 36.13 -8.94 35.38
CA PRO A 221 36.32 -7.52 35.66
C PRO A 221 35.77 -7.18 37.05
N LEU A 222 36.58 -6.48 37.87
CA LEU A 222 36.28 -6.21 39.28
C LEU A 222 34.96 -5.45 39.52
N HIS A 223 34.48 -4.68 38.54
CA HIS A 223 33.21 -3.94 38.65
C HIS A 223 31.97 -4.85 38.66
N ARG A 224 32.09 -6.12 38.24
CA ARG A 224 30.99 -7.10 38.27
C ARG A 224 30.90 -7.89 39.57
N ILE A 225 31.79 -7.62 40.53
CA ILE A 225 31.79 -8.31 41.82
C ILE A 225 30.54 -7.88 42.61
N ALA A 226 29.74 -8.87 43.01
CA ALA A 226 28.61 -8.69 43.92
C ALA A 226 29.14 -8.52 45.35
N TRP A 227 29.67 -7.34 45.67
CA TRP A 227 30.31 -7.06 46.96
C TRP A 227 29.43 -7.40 48.16
N LYS A 228 28.13 -7.08 48.09
CA LYS A 228 27.16 -7.40 49.16
C LYS A 228 27.06 -8.90 49.43
N HIS A 229 26.99 -9.73 48.38
CA HIS A 229 26.91 -11.18 48.52
C HIS A 229 28.27 -11.81 48.87
N SER A 230 29.36 -11.24 48.34
CA SER A 230 30.72 -11.71 48.58
C SER A 230 31.15 -11.51 50.04
N ALA A 231 30.76 -10.38 50.63
CA ALA A 231 31.02 -10.08 52.04
C ALA A 231 30.27 -11.02 53.00
N ARG A 232 29.04 -11.43 52.65
CA ARG A 232 28.21 -12.30 53.51
C ARG A 232 28.65 -13.77 53.48
N THR A 233 29.19 -14.24 52.36
CA THR A 233 29.56 -15.66 52.16
C THR A 233 31.06 -15.92 52.26
N GLY A 234 31.88 -14.88 52.40
CA GLY A 234 33.34 -14.99 52.44
C GLY A 234 33.97 -15.49 51.13
N LYS A 235 33.20 -15.54 50.05
CA LYS A 235 33.60 -16.04 48.73
C LYS A 235 33.33 -14.95 47.70
N TRP A 236 34.31 -14.69 46.84
CA TRP A 236 34.15 -13.72 45.76
C TRP A 236 33.12 -14.23 44.75
N LEU A 237 32.05 -13.45 44.55
CA LEU A 237 30.94 -13.75 43.64
C LEU A 237 30.87 -12.64 42.58
N THR A 238 30.90 -13.03 41.31
CA THR A 238 30.71 -12.15 40.16
C THR A 238 29.24 -12.26 39.70
N ARG A 239 28.60 -11.12 39.40
CA ARG A 239 27.32 -11.10 38.68
C ARG A 239 27.57 -11.50 37.24
N SER A 240 27.12 -12.67 36.84
CA SER A 240 27.05 -13.02 35.43
C SER A 240 25.78 -12.40 34.87
N GLY A 241 25.91 -11.19 34.32
CA GLY A 241 24.83 -10.58 33.54
C GLY A 241 24.67 -11.35 32.23
N HIS A 242 23.94 -12.45 32.26
CA HIS A 242 23.24 -12.87 31.05
C HIS A 242 22.13 -11.85 30.86
N THR A 243 22.28 -10.97 29.87
CA THR A 243 21.11 -10.31 29.31
C THR A 243 20.19 -11.44 28.87
N PRO A 244 18.97 -11.56 29.42
CA PRO A 244 18.04 -12.58 28.95
C PRO A 244 17.79 -12.29 27.48
N GLN A 245 18.44 -13.06 26.61
CA GLN A 245 18.19 -13.00 25.19
C GLN A 245 16.77 -13.52 25.04
N GLN A 246 15.84 -12.62 24.68
CA GLN A 246 14.46 -13.02 24.45
C GLN A 246 14.47 -14.22 23.50
N PRO A 247 13.79 -15.33 23.85
CA PRO A 247 13.85 -16.55 23.06
C PRO A 247 13.37 -16.23 21.65
N SER A 248 14.21 -16.53 20.66
CA SER A 248 13.85 -16.41 19.25
C SER A 248 12.65 -17.32 18.97
N CYS A 249 11.54 -16.74 18.54
CA CYS A 249 10.33 -17.50 18.21
C CYS A 249 10.43 -17.95 16.75
N TRP A 250 10.47 -19.26 16.53
CA TRP A 250 10.40 -19.82 15.19
C TRP A 250 8.94 -20.06 14.79
N ILE A 251 8.54 -19.41 13.71
CA ILE A 251 7.26 -19.60 13.05
C ILE A 251 7.47 -20.59 11.91
N ASP A 252 7.10 -21.85 12.13
CA ASP A 252 7.41 -22.96 11.22
C ASP A 252 6.14 -23.58 10.61
N TRP A 253 6.09 -23.65 9.29
CA TRP A 253 5.04 -24.30 8.50
C TRP A 253 4.73 -25.73 8.94
N ASN A 254 5.75 -26.50 9.33
CA ASN A 254 5.63 -27.92 9.67
C ASN A 254 5.05 -28.16 11.06
N THR A 255 5.00 -27.13 11.92
CA THR A 255 4.39 -27.23 13.26
C THR A 255 2.86 -27.17 13.19
N LEU A 256 2.30 -26.76 12.05
CA LEU A 256 0.87 -26.63 11.86
C LEU A 256 0.20 -27.98 11.57
N PRO A 257 -1.03 -28.20 12.06
CA PRO A 257 -1.75 -29.45 11.82
C PRO A 257 -1.83 -29.81 10.33
N PRO A 258 -1.54 -31.06 9.95
CA PRO A 258 -1.51 -31.48 8.55
C PRO A 258 -2.88 -31.40 7.87
N ALA A 259 -3.98 -31.42 8.64
CA ALA A 259 -5.35 -31.30 8.15
C ALA A 259 -5.75 -29.87 7.73
N MET A 260 -4.94 -28.85 8.01
CA MET A 260 -5.25 -27.47 7.59
C MET A 260 -4.91 -27.25 6.12
N ASP A 261 -5.83 -26.56 5.43
CA ASP A 261 -5.61 -26.04 4.08
C ASP A 261 -4.41 -25.10 4.01
N THR A 262 -3.79 -25.05 2.83
CA THR A 262 -2.59 -24.24 2.58
C THR A 262 -2.83 -22.75 2.89
N GLU A 263 -3.98 -22.20 2.48
CA GLU A 263 -4.34 -20.80 2.78
C GLU A 263 -4.53 -20.55 4.27
N ALA A 264 -5.23 -21.46 4.97
CA ALA A 264 -5.47 -21.34 6.40
C ALA A 264 -4.15 -21.35 7.20
N ARG A 265 -3.17 -22.15 6.76
CA ARG A 265 -1.82 -22.13 7.31
C ARG A 265 -1.13 -20.79 7.09
N LEU A 266 -1.15 -20.25 5.87
CA LEU A 266 -0.56 -18.94 5.56
C LEU A 266 -1.21 -17.82 6.38
N SER A 267 -2.54 -17.85 6.54
CA SER A 267 -3.29 -16.91 7.38
C SER A 267 -2.85 -16.96 8.85
N ARG A 268 -2.62 -18.17 9.39
CA ARG A 268 -2.12 -18.33 10.77
C ARG A 268 -0.69 -17.84 10.92
N LEU A 269 0.20 -18.20 9.99
CA LEU A 269 1.59 -17.72 10.00
C LEU A 269 1.64 -16.19 9.90
N CYS A 270 0.80 -15.61 9.04
CA CYS A 270 0.66 -14.16 8.93
C CYS A 270 0.22 -13.53 10.26
N ALA A 271 -0.80 -14.10 10.91
CA ALA A 271 -1.28 -13.63 12.20
C ALA A 271 -0.20 -13.72 13.29
N TRP A 272 0.59 -14.79 13.32
CA TRP A 272 1.73 -14.92 14.24
C TRP A 272 2.84 -13.90 13.97
N VAL A 273 3.20 -13.66 12.72
CA VAL A 273 4.18 -12.62 12.36
C VAL A 273 3.71 -11.24 12.84
N LEU A 274 2.42 -10.91 12.66
CA LEU A 274 1.85 -9.65 13.13
C LEU A 274 1.75 -9.57 14.67
N MET A 275 1.40 -10.68 15.34
CA MET A 275 1.30 -10.74 16.80
C MET A 275 2.67 -10.56 17.48
N ALA A 276 3.73 -11.11 16.89
CA ALA A 276 5.09 -10.94 17.41
C ALA A 276 5.57 -9.48 17.31
N GLY A 277 5.09 -8.77 16.29
CA GLY A 277 5.38 -7.36 16.05
C GLY A 277 6.87 -7.10 15.78
N GLU A 278 7.30 -5.86 16.04
CA GLU A 278 8.65 -5.40 15.73
C GLU A 278 9.68 -5.66 16.85
N VAL A 279 9.19 -5.97 18.05
CA VAL A 279 10.01 -6.09 19.28
C VAL A 279 10.63 -7.48 19.42
N SER A 280 9.88 -8.50 19.01
CA SER A 280 10.25 -9.90 19.18
C SER A 280 11.16 -10.37 18.04
N GLU A 281 12.12 -11.24 18.36
CA GLU A 281 12.95 -11.89 17.36
C GLU A 281 12.23 -13.09 16.78
N ILE A 282 11.87 -13.01 15.50
CA ILE A 282 11.11 -14.06 14.82
C ILE A 282 11.87 -14.63 13.64
N GLY A 283 11.93 -15.96 13.54
CA GLY A 283 12.36 -16.68 12.35
C GLY A 283 11.14 -17.23 11.60
N LEU A 284 11.18 -17.29 10.27
CA LEU A 284 10.10 -17.85 9.45
C LEU A 284 10.63 -19.01 8.62
N ARG A 285 9.98 -20.18 8.75
CA ARG A 285 10.25 -21.38 7.95
C ARG A 285 9.03 -21.74 7.12
N LEU A 286 9.20 -21.69 5.81
CA LEU A 286 8.26 -22.16 4.80
C LEU A 286 8.93 -23.25 3.96
N PRO A 287 8.17 -24.14 3.30
CA PRO A 287 8.75 -25.13 2.41
C PRO A 287 9.55 -24.43 1.29
N GLY A 288 10.89 -24.58 1.30
CA GLY A 288 11.80 -23.97 0.34
C GLY A 288 12.20 -22.52 0.59
N VAL A 289 11.77 -21.90 1.70
CA VAL A 289 12.17 -20.54 2.10
C VAL A 289 12.41 -20.52 3.60
N GLU A 290 13.64 -20.19 4.02
CA GLU A 290 14.00 -19.98 5.42
C GLU A 290 14.50 -18.55 5.61
N ILE A 291 13.91 -17.85 6.58
CA ILE A 291 14.31 -16.51 6.99
C ILE A 291 14.80 -16.62 8.43
N THR A 292 16.07 -16.30 8.64
CA THR A 292 16.72 -16.35 9.96
C THR A 292 16.05 -15.39 10.95
N PRO A 293 16.14 -15.64 12.26
CA PRO A 293 15.54 -14.77 13.26
C PRO A 293 16.05 -13.33 13.13
N GLY A 294 15.12 -12.39 13.16
CA GLY A 294 15.39 -10.96 13.03
C GLY A 294 14.32 -10.13 13.70
N ARG A 295 14.57 -8.82 13.81
CA ARG A 295 13.70 -7.84 14.50
C ARG A 295 13.44 -6.62 13.62
N GLY A 296 12.40 -5.86 13.96
CA GLY A 296 12.06 -4.59 13.33
C GLY A 296 11.12 -4.70 12.12
N SER A 297 10.59 -3.54 11.72
CA SER A 297 9.58 -3.40 10.65
C SER A 297 10.02 -3.97 9.30
N ALA A 298 11.31 -3.83 8.94
CA ALA A 298 11.86 -4.38 7.70
C ALA A 298 11.82 -5.91 7.68
N HIS A 299 12.07 -6.54 8.83
CA HIS A 299 12.04 -8.00 8.98
C HIS A 299 10.62 -8.54 8.93
N VAL A 300 9.69 -7.93 9.68
CA VAL A 300 8.26 -8.25 9.63
C VAL A 300 7.74 -8.18 8.19
N ARG A 301 8.08 -7.11 7.46
CA ARG A 301 7.71 -6.96 6.05
C ARG A 301 8.32 -8.06 5.17
N ALA A 302 9.59 -8.42 5.35
CA ALA A 302 10.23 -9.49 4.59
C ALA A 302 9.53 -10.86 4.79
N CYS A 303 9.12 -11.16 6.03
CA CYS A 303 8.33 -12.34 6.37
C CYS A 303 6.95 -12.32 5.70
N LEU A 304 6.23 -11.20 5.78
CA LEU A 304 4.91 -11.05 5.13
C LEU A 304 5.00 -11.15 3.61
N GLU A 305 6.03 -10.57 2.99
CA GLU A 305 6.27 -10.70 1.54
C GLU A 305 6.60 -12.14 1.14
N ALA A 306 7.27 -12.91 2.02
CA ALA A 306 7.52 -14.34 1.78
C ALA A 306 6.24 -15.15 1.78
N LEU A 307 5.36 -14.91 2.76
CA LEU A 307 4.05 -15.54 2.84
C LEU A 307 3.16 -15.19 1.64
N ALA A 308 3.22 -13.95 1.17
CA ALA A 308 2.44 -13.48 0.03
C ALA A 308 2.86 -14.11 -1.30
N LEU A 309 4.16 -14.31 -1.51
CA LEU A 309 4.71 -14.76 -2.80
C LEU A 309 4.97 -16.27 -2.87
N TRP A 310 4.69 -17.02 -1.81
CA TRP A 310 4.84 -18.46 -1.80
C TRP A 310 3.63 -19.15 -2.47
N PRO A 311 3.83 -20.17 -3.34
CA PRO A 311 5.08 -20.86 -3.69
C PRO A 311 5.84 -20.29 -4.91
N GLU A 312 5.34 -19.22 -5.54
CA GLU A 312 5.91 -18.62 -6.76
C GLU A 312 7.34 -18.10 -6.54
N ARG A 313 7.68 -17.70 -5.31
CA ARG A 313 9.03 -17.42 -4.83
C ARG A 313 9.82 -18.73 -4.62
N ARG A 314 9.90 -19.60 -5.63
CA ARG A 314 10.91 -20.68 -5.62
C ARG A 314 12.27 -20.04 -5.84
N ALA A 315 13.18 -20.30 -4.90
CA ALA A 315 14.51 -19.71 -4.82
C ALA A 315 15.24 -19.70 -6.16
N ARG A 316 15.80 -18.53 -6.50
CA ARG A 316 17.00 -18.48 -7.33
C ARG A 316 18.19 -18.89 -6.49
#